data_AF-A0A9D8P7H5-F1
#
_entry.id   AF-A0A9D8P7H5-F1
#
_cell.length_a   1.000
_cell.length_b   1.000
_cell.length_c   1.000
_cell.angle_alpha   90.00
_cell.angle_beta   90.00
_cell.angle_gamma   90.00
#
_symmetry.space_group_name_H-M   'P 1'
#
loop_
_entity.id
_entity.type
_entity.pdbx_description
1 polymer ?
#
loop_
_entity_poly.entity_id
_entity_poly.type
_entity_poly.pdbx_seq_one_letter_code
_entity_poly.pdbx_strand_id
1 'polypeptide(L)'
;MLPIKQRLRLIVAIFLSSLAMPSTVFSSTATSSSASLGYVVVDHDIEVSTEWDASAIYIITAEVHVLAGVTLTVADGTEIRIVNGRQLPSQLGSNALVFDSGSRLKAGTMRVMAADAKGEPEAVADNAGIWFLGSWRAASKDGLEVTAVGSSHHSRFQAEAIETSYLGRPDRDPTGRHYPGGDDDAEFGDDIDGISILGVGPTEWRVNAVSSLASGDDGFDVTNSTIAMDTLTVDAPTEDGMNISSSNVAISRQLSIDMTRSKSADRGLFDLEVDDGPSRVIMRKNSRANLSGYFGDELVIESSDMPMPREGRFFRFTGAMETGSTEVYLNDEMNPQTVGRVNSGQ
;
A
#
# COMPACT_ATOMS: atom_id res chain seq x y z
N MET A 1 -47.82 -42.65 38.07
CA MET A 1 -49.20 -42.14 37.96
C MET A 1 -49.42 -41.11 39.07
N LEU A 2 -49.76 -39.86 38.72
CA LEU A 2 -50.24 -38.79 39.62
C LEU A 2 -51.35 -39.31 40.57
N PRO A 3 -51.67 -38.71 41.76
CA PRO A 3 -51.92 -37.26 41.99
C PRO A 3 -51.52 -36.76 43.43
N ILE A 4 -51.69 -35.50 43.88
CA ILE A 4 -52.91 -34.88 44.47
C ILE A 4 -52.61 -33.43 44.96
N LYS A 5 -53.44 -32.48 44.49
CA LYS A 5 -54.14 -31.34 45.13
C LYS A 5 -53.57 -30.54 46.35
N GLN A 6 -53.51 -29.21 46.12
CA GLN A 6 -54.16 -28.09 46.86
C GLN A 6 -53.63 -27.50 48.19
N ARG A 7 -53.66 -26.14 48.21
CA ARG A 7 -53.70 -25.11 49.30
C ARG A 7 -52.31 -24.73 49.89
N LEU A 8 -51.94 -23.45 50.05
CA LEU A 8 -52.66 -22.31 50.61
C LEU A 8 -52.10 -20.94 50.14
N ARG A 9 -52.91 -19.90 50.32
CA ARG A 9 -52.80 -18.49 49.88
C ARG A 9 -51.73 -17.68 50.63
N LEU A 10 -51.15 -16.67 49.96
CA LEU A 10 -50.99 -15.34 50.57
C LEU A 10 -51.15 -14.24 49.53
N ILE A 11 -52.07 -13.32 49.84
CA ILE A 11 -52.43 -12.11 49.13
C ILE A 11 -51.48 -11.00 49.57
N VAL A 12 -50.83 -10.31 48.63
CA VAL A 12 -50.60 -8.86 48.72
C VAL A 12 -50.63 -8.30 47.30
N ALA A 13 -51.70 -7.58 46.99
CA ALA A 13 -51.79 -6.67 45.87
C ALA A 13 -51.35 -5.28 46.36
N ILE A 14 -50.34 -4.67 45.73
CA ILE A 14 -50.12 -3.23 45.80
C ILE A 14 -49.91 -2.73 44.38
N PHE A 15 -50.70 -1.70 44.07
CA PHE A 15 -50.81 -0.94 42.84
C PHE A 15 -49.45 -0.45 42.31
N LEU A 16 -49.19 -0.70 41.02
CA LEU A 16 -48.28 0.12 40.22
C LEU A 16 -49.12 0.96 39.27
N SER A 17 -49.31 2.21 39.68
CA SER A 17 -49.86 3.29 38.87
C SER A 17 -48.91 3.61 37.71
N SER A 18 -49.49 3.60 36.52
CA SER A 18 -49.00 4.16 35.26
C SER A 18 -48.32 5.52 35.44
N LEU A 19 -47.02 5.59 35.20
CA LEU A 19 -46.32 6.81 34.79
C LEU A 19 -46.09 6.70 33.28
N ALA A 20 -46.96 7.36 32.51
CA ALA A 20 -46.75 7.64 31.11
C ALA A 20 -45.58 8.64 30.99
N MET A 21 -44.46 8.18 30.45
CA MET A 21 -43.37 9.05 30.03
C MET A 21 -43.75 9.66 28.67
N PRO A 22 -43.69 11.00 28.50
CA PRO A 22 -43.95 11.62 27.22
C PRO A 22 -42.82 11.27 26.25
N SER A 23 -43.15 10.44 25.24
CA SER A 23 -42.32 10.23 24.06
C SER A 23 -42.15 11.55 23.32
N THR A 24 -41.04 12.23 23.56
CA THR A 24 -40.61 13.37 22.77
C THR A 24 -40.10 12.82 21.45
N VAL A 25 -40.96 12.87 20.43
CA VAL A 25 -40.56 12.64 19.04
C VAL A 25 -39.67 13.80 18.63
N PHE A 26 -38.35 13.62 18.73
CA PHE A 26 -37.42 14.44 17.98
C PHE A 26 -37.56 14.05 16.51
N SER A 27 -38.34 14.82 15.76
CA SER A 27 -38.27 14.84 14.32
C SER A 27 -36.97 15.58 13.95
N SER A 28 -35.84 14.88 13.99
CA SER A 28 -34.64 15.34 13.31
C SER A 28 -34.90 15.18 11.83
N THR A 29 -35.35 16.25 11.19
CA THR A 29 -35.15 16.43 9.76
C THR A 29 -33.63 16.51 9.56
N ALA A 30 -33.00 15.35 9.43
CA ALA A 30 -31.71 15.25 8.78
C ALA A 30 -31.96 15.63 7.34
N THR A 31 -31.87 16.93 7.05
CA THR A 31 -31.59 17.42 5.71
C THR A 31 -30.25 16.83 5.34
N SER A 32 -30.26 15.65 4.72
CA SER A 32 -29.17 15.18 3.89
C SER A 32 -29.12 16.12 2.69
N SER A 33 -28.54 17.30 2.88
CA SER A 33 -27.93 17.99 1.75
C SER A 33 -26.80 17.08 1.32
N SER A 34 -27.00 16.32 0.24
CA SER A 34 -25.89 15.86 -0.57
C SER A 34 -25.22 17.13 -1.10
N ALA A 35 -24.37 17.74 -0.28
CA ALA A 35 -23.38 18.65 -0.80
C ALA A 35 -22.62 17.81 -1.82
N SER A 36 -22.73 18.16 -3.11
CA SER A 36 -21.82 17.61 -4.10
C SER A 36 -20.42 17.89 -3.57
N LEU A 37 -19.61 16.84 -3.39
CA LEU A 37 -18.22 17.01 -3.02
C LEU A 37 -17.59 17.99 -4.03
N GLY A 38 -16.85 18.98 -3.51
CA GLY A 38 -16.11 19.89 -4.37
C GLY A 38 -14.94 19.15 -5.02
N TYR A 39 -14.66 19.41 -6.29
CA TYR A 39 -13.41 18.97 -6.91
C TYR A 39 -12.32 20.03 -6.69
N VAL A 40 -11.15 19.59 -6.24
CA VAL A 40 -9.95 20.42 -6.12
C VAL A 40 -8.90 19.86 -7.06
N VAL A 41 -8.59 20.59 -8.12
CA VAL A 41 -7.52 20.21 -9.05
C VAL A 41 -6.17 20.56 -8.44
N VAL A 42 -5.23 19.62 -8.50
CA VAL A 42 -3.85 19.75 -8.05
C VAL A 42 -2.96 19.43 -9.24
N ASP A 43 -2.33 20.46 -9.79
CA ASP A 43 -1.56 20.43 -11.04
C ASP A 43 -0.13 20.98 -10.89
N HIS A 44 0.28 21.22 -9.64
CA HIS A 44 1.60 21.74 -9.28
C HIS A 44 2.01 21.21 -7.90
N ASP A 45 3.30 21.30 -7.63
CA ASP A 45 3.91 20.87 -6.39
C ASP A 45 3.29 21.53 -5.14
N ILE A 46 3.25 20.75 -4.07
CA ILE A 46 2.82 21.21 -2.76
C ILE A 46 4.04 21.81 -2.06
N GLU A 47 4.24 23.11 -2.26
CA GLU A 47 5.37 23.88 -1.71
C GLU A 47 5.14 24.33 -0.26
N VAL A 48 3.90 24.32 0.21
CA VAL A 48 3.49 24.78 1.54
C VAL A 48 2.66 23.71 2.23
N SER A 49 2.89 23.53 3.54
CA SER A 49 2.14 22.54 4.31
C SER A 49 0.64 22.82 4.21
N THR A 50 -0.10 21.83 3.75
CA THR A 50 -1.49 21.95 3.33
C THR A 50 -2.30 20.83 3.95
N GLU A 51 -3.58 21.11 4.22
CA GLU A 51 -4.55 20.14 4.71
C GLU A 51 -5.55 19.81 3.61
N TRP A 52 -5.76 18.52 3.38
CA TRP A 52 -6.81 17.97 2.52
C TRP A 52 -7.88 17.33 3.38
N ASP A 53 -9.14 17.67 3.14
CA ASP A 53 -10.27 17.21 3.94
C ASP A 53 -11.26 16.34 3.14
N ALA A 54 -12.06 15.55 3.85
CA ALA A 54 -12.99 14.61 3.23
C ALA A 54 -14.25 15.26 2.63
N SER A 55 -14.37 16.60 2.64
CA SER A 55 -15.48 17.32 1.98
C SER A 55 -15.19 17.65 0.51
N ALA A 56 -13.97 17.37 0.05
CA ALA A 56 -13.54 17.51 -1.33
C ALA A 56 -12.94 16.21 -1.87
N ILE A 57 -12.89 16.12 -3.20
CA ILE A 57 -12.13 15.13 -3.94
C ILE A 57 -10.97 15.86 -4.60
N TYR A 58 -9.75 15.41 -4.35
CA TYR A 58 -8.53 16.01 -4.88
C TYR A 58 -8.12 15.29 -6.16
N ILE A 59 -8.05 16.03 -7.27
CA ILE A 59 -7.76 15.49 -8.60
C ILE A 59 -6.35 15.89 -8.99
N ILE A 60 -5.43 14.93 -9.01
CA ILE A 60 -4.05 15.09 -9.44
C ILE A 60 -4.01 15.02 -10.97
N THR A 61 -3.59 16.11 -11.61
CA THR A 61 -3.52 16.23 -13.08
C THR A 61 -2.11 16.56 -13.58
N ALA A 62 -1.10 16.30 -12.75
CA ALA A 62 0.32 16.44 -13.06
C ALA A 62 1.13 15.43 -12.24
N GLU A 63 2.44 15.35 -12.49
CA GLU A 63 3.40 14.82 -11.52
C GLU A 63 3.55 15.87 -10.41
N VAL A 64 2.98 15.60 -9.24
CA VAL A 64 2.89 16.55 -8.13
C VAL A 64 3.78 16.09 -6.99
N HIS A 65 4.75 16.92 -6.62
CA HIS A 65 5.66 16.64 -5.52
C HIS A 65 5.23 17.36 -4.22
N VAL A 66 5.22 16.63 -3.11
CA VAL A 66 5.22 17.20 -1.76
C VAL A 66 6.66 17.47 -1.40
N LEU A 67 7.06 18.74 -1.41
CA LEU A 67 8.47 19.10 -1.33
C LEU A 67 9.09 18.87 0.05
N ALA A 68 10.42 18.82 0.10
CA ALA A 68 11.17 18.71 1.34
C ALA A 68 10.77 19.78 2.38
N GLY A 69 10.56 19.36 3.63
CA GLY A 69 10.11 20.24 4.72
C GLY A 69 8.61 20.56 4.72
N VAL A 70 7.87 20.12 3.70
CA VAL A 70 6.42 20.27 3.60
C VAL A 70 5.70 19.09 4.23
N THR A 71 4.56 19.34 4.88
CA THR A 71 3.65 18.30 5.36
C THR A 71 2.33 18.38 4.62
N LEU A 72 1.94 17.30 3.95
CA LEU A 72 0.57 17.09 3.51
C LEU A 72 -0.19 16.37 4.63
N THR A 73 -1.21 17.03 5.17
CA THR A 73 -2.12 16.43 6.15
C THR A 73 -3.41 16.03 5.46
N VAL A 74 -3.79 14.75 5.52
CA VAL A 74 -4.97 14.22 4.85
C VAL A 74 -5.96 13.72 5.89
N ALA A 75 -7.17 14.29 5.91
CA ALA A 75 -8.21 13.85 6.83
C ALA A 75 -8.62 12.40 6.55
N ASP A 76 -9.12 11.72 7.57
CA ASP A 76 -9.63 10.36 7.44
C ASP A 76 -10.77 10.27 6.41
N GLY A 77 -10.66 9.32 5.48
CA GLY A 77 -11.63 9.09 4.42
C GLY A 77 -11.51 10.03 3.22
N THR A 78 -10.47 10.86 3.14
CA THR A 78 -10.25 11.75 1.98
C THR A 78 -9.99 10.93 0.71
N GLU A 79 -10.61 11.35 -0.38
CA GLU A 79 -10.46 10.75 -1.71
C GLU A 79 -9.54 11.60 -2.59
N ILE A 80 -8.52 10.95 -3.13
CA ILE A 80 -7.56 11.50 -4.09
C ILE A 80 -7.70 10.68 -5.36
N ARG A 81 -7.73 11.35 -6.51
CA ARG A 81 -7.78 10.70 -7.82
C ARG A 81 -6.62 11.16 -8.67
N ILE A 82 -5.92 10.23 -9.30
CA ILE A 82 -4.82 10.52 -10.22
C ILE A 82 -5.33 10.29 -11.63
N VAL A 83 -5.34 11.34 -12.45
CA VAL A 83 -5.85 11.25 -13.81
C VAL A 83 -4.89 10.38 -14.65
N ASN A 84 -5.46 9.41 -15.35
CA ASN A 84 -4.72 8.56 -16.29
C ASN A 84 -4.21 9.37 -17.49
N GLY A 85 -3.08 8.92 -18.02
CA GLY A 85 -2.46 9.44 -19.22
C GLY A 85 -1.01 9.86 -19.01
N ARG A 86 -0.37 10.11 -20.14
CA ARG A 86 1.02 10.56 -20.23
C ARG A 86 1.10 12.07 -20.08
N GLN A 87 2.08 12.55 -19.33
CA GLN A 87 2.38 13.96 -19.18
C GLN A 87 3.86 14.18 -19.44
N LEU A 88 4.19 15.04 -20.41
CA LEU A 88 5.55 15.43 -20.73
C LEU A 88 5.65 16.97 -20.76
N PRO A 89 6.74 17.55 -20.23
CA PRO A 89 7.85 16.88 -19.53
C PRO A 89 7.45 16.50 -18.09
N SER A 90 7.80 15.29 -17.65
CA SER A 90 7.76 14.83 -16.26
C SER A 90 8.78 13.69 -16.09
N GLN A 91 9.24 13.38 -14.87
CA GLN A 91 10.24 12.33 -14.65
C GLN A 91 9.64 10.94 -14.90
N LEU A 92 8.42 10.70 -14.40
CA LEU A 92 7.70 9.43 -14.50
C LEU A 92 6.89 9.30 -15.82
N GLY A 93 6.86 10.37 -16.62
CA GLY A 93 6.12 10.49 -17.87
C GLY A 93 4.59 10.48 -17.73
N SER A 94 4.05 10.61 -16.51
CA SER A 94 2.63 10.46 -16.17
C SER A 94 2.29 11.23 -14.89
N ASN A 95 0.98 11.34 -14.59
CA ASN A 95 0.52 11.97 -13.35
C ASN A 95 0.83 11.10 -12.14
N ALA A 96 1.30 11.71 -11.05
CA ALA A 96 1.70 11.01 -9.83
C ALA A 96 1.55 11.92 -8.61
N LEU A 97 1.46 11.31 -7.43
CA LEU A 97 1.69 12.01 -6.17
C LEU A 97 2.99 11.51 -5.55
N VAL A 98 4.01 12.37 -5.53
CA VAL A 98 5.35 12.02 -5.05
C VAL A 98 5.61 12.74 -3.72
N PHE A 99 6.03 12.00 -2.71
CA PHE A 99 6.51 12.56 -1.45
C PHE A 99 8.03 12.59 -1.46
N ASP A 100 8.62 13.75 -1.68
CA ASP A 100 10.08 13.90 -1.80
C ASP A 100 10.81 13.57 -0.49
N SER A 101 12.11 13.30 -0.60
CA SER A 101 13.00 13.18 0.56
C SER A 101 12.89 14.42 1.46
N GLY A 102 12.59 14.21 2.74
CA GLY A 102 12.37 15.24 3.74
C GLY A 102 10.95 15.80 3.82
N SER A 103 10.04 15.34 2.96
CA SER A 103 8.61 15.65 3.03
C SER A 103 7.90 14.80 4.09
N ARG A 104 6.63 15.12 4.36
CA ARG A 104 5.85 14.44 5.39
C ARG A 104 4.42 14.17 4.96
N LEU A 105 3.93 12.99 5.29
CA LEU A 105 2.52 12.63 5.27
C LEU A 105 2.00 12.48 6.70
N LYS A 106 0.84 13.07 6.97
CA LYS A 106 0.02 12.75 8.14
C LYS A 106 -1.41 12.48 7.70
N ALA A 107 -1.84 11.22 7.74
CA ALA A 107 -3.16 10.81 7.29
C ALA A 107 -3.91 9.96 8.32
N GLY A 108 -5.25 9.96 8.21
CA GLY A 108 -6.07 8.83 8.68
C GLY A 108 -6.01 7.70 7.64
N THR A 109 -7.17 7.31 7.13
CA THR A 109 -7.32 6.51 5.90
C THR A 109 -7.29 7.44 4.70
N MET A 110 -6.34 7.26 3.80
CA MET A 110 -6.23 7.97 2.52
C MET A 110 -6.57 7.02 1.37
N ARG A 111 -7.47 7.43 0.48
CA ARG A 111 -7.89 6.65 -0.69
C ARG A 111 -7.36 7.30 -1.95
N VAL A 112 -6.60 6.55 -2.73
CA VAL A 112 -6.00 7.03 -3.98
C VAL A 112 -6.45 6.12 -5.11
N MET A 113 -7.00 6.66 -6.19
CA MET A 113 -7.48 5.85 -7.32
C MET A 113 -7.23 6.50 -8.66
N ALA A 114 -7.22 5.71 -9.74
CA ALA A 114 -7.23 6.27 -11.09
C ALA A 114 -8.51 7.06 -11.38
N ALA A 115 -8.37 8.04 -12.27
CA ALA A 115 -9.46 8.76 -12.86
C ALA A 115 -9.29 8.98 -14.37
N ASP A 116 -10.41 9.17 -15.06
CA ASP A 116 -10.43 9.59 -16.45
C ASP A 116 -10.02 11.07 -16.60
N ALA A 117 -9.93 11.55 -17.85
CA ALA A 117 -9.59 12.94 -18.16
C ALA A 117 -10.57 14.00 -17.60
N LYS A 118 -11.71 13.60 -17.03
CA LYS A 118 -12.69 14.48 -16.37
C LYS A 118 -12.56 14.43 -14.84
N GLY A 119 -11.65 13.64 -14.30
CA GLY A 119 -11.49 13.42 -12.87
C GLY A 119 -12.51 12.44 -12.29
N GLU A 120 -13.21 11.65 -13.11
CA GLU A 120 -14.14 10.61 -12.64
C GLU A 120 -13.41 9.29 -12.42
N PRO A 121 -13.79 8.44 -11.43
CA PRO A 121 -13.08 7.20 -11.14
C PRO A 121 -13.00 6.27 -12.34
N GLU A 122 -11.83 5.68 -12.55
CA GLU A 122 -11.59 4.75 -13.66
C GLU A 122 -10.96 3.44 -13.18
N ALA A 123 -11.42 2.32 -13.74
CA ALA A 123 -10.93 0.98 -13.43
C ALA A 123 -9.81 0.53 -14.40
N VAL A 124 -8.90 1.45 -14.68
CA VAL A 124 -7.74 1.29 -15.58
C VAL A 124 -6.55 1.95 -14.91
N ALA A 125 -5.43 1.24 -14.84
CA ALA A 125 -4.17 1.77 -14.35
C ALA A 125 -3.35 2.25 -15.56
N ASP A 126 -3.20 3.57 -15.69
CA ASP A 126 -2.34 4.23 -16.68
C ASP A 126 -1.88 5.59 -16.13
N ASN A 127 -1.31 5.56 -14.92
CA ASN A 127 -0.74 6.72 -14.24
C ASN A 127 0.56 6.28 -13.54
N ALA A 128 1.22 7.20 -12.85
CA ALA A 128 2.43 6.89 -12.11
C ALA A 128 2.20 6.80 -10.59
N GLY A 129 0.99 6.48 -10.15
CA GLY A 129 0.73 6.07 -8.77
C GLY A 129 1.18 7.04 -7.68
N ILE A 130 1.60 6.48 -6.54
CA ILE A 130 2.03 7.23 -5.36
C ILE A 130 3.42 6.78 -4.89
N TRP A 131 4.30 7.74 -4.63
CA TRP A 131 5.70 7.50 -4.32
C TRP A 131 6.08 8.05 -2.96
N PHE A 132 6.83 7.27 -2.18
CA PHE A 132 7.35 7.68 -0.88
C PHE A 132 8.88 7.66 -0.87
N LEU A 133 9.49 8.84 -0.99
CA LEU A 133 10.93 9.01 -1.01
C LEU A 133 11.44 9.31 0.41
N GLY A 134 12.17 8.35 0.97
CA GLY A 134 12.75 8.44 2.30
C GLY A 134 13.94 9.40 2.36
N SER A 135 14.62 9.40 3.51
CA SER A 135 15.92 10.09 3.65
C SER A 135 16.98 9.18 4.30
N TRP A 136 16.70 7.88 4.38
CA TRP A 136 17.51 6.94 5.15
C TRP A 136 18.64 6.30 4.34
N ARG A 137 18.37 5.87 3.10
CA ARG A 137 19.35 5.26 2.20
C ARG A 137 19.19 5.78 0.78
N ALA A 138 20.29 5.74 0.04
CA ALA A 138 20.23 6.08 -1.38
C ALA A 138 19.41 5.01 -2.12
N ALA A 139 18.59 5.44 -3.05
CA ALA A 139 17.74 4.58 -3.86
C ALA A 139 17.43 5.32 -5.16
N SER A 140 17.20 4.60 -6.24
CA SER A 140 16.76 5.20 -7.50
C SER A 140 15.84 4.24 -8.22
N LYS A 141 14.75 4.76 -8.77
CA LYS A 141 13.81 4.03 -9.64
C LYS A 141 13.14 5.06 -10.56
N ASP A 142 13.02 4.73 -11.85
CA ASP A 142 12.26 5.53 -12.84
C ASP A 142 12.60 7.03 -12.89
N GLY A 143 13.89 7.36 -12.74
CA GLY A 143 14.36 8.75 -12.75
C GLY A 143 14.11 9.53 -11.46
N LEU A 144 13.45 8.93 -10.45
CA LEU A 144 13.41 9.43 -9.08
C LEU A 144 14.60 8.92 -8.29
N GLU A 145 15.22 9.82 -7.54
CA GLU A 145 16.41 9.52 -6.74
C GLU A 145 16.22 9.96 -5.29
N VAL A 146 16.58 9.07 -4.36
CA VAL A 146 16.80 9.39 -2.95
C VAL A 146 18.29 9.55 -2.76
N THR A 147 18.70 10.73 -2.31
CA THR A 147 20.05 10.90 -1.75
C THR A 147 19.99 10.63 -0.26
N ALA A 148 20.84 9.73 0.26
CA ALA A 148 20.99 9.55 1.71
C ALA A 148 21.54 10.84 2.33
N VAL A 149 20.68 11.67 2.93
CA VAL A 149 21.11 12.94 3.53
C VAL A 149 21.25 12.80 5.04
N GLY A 150 22.45 13.06 5.56
CA GLY A 150 22.74 13.08 6.99
C GLY A 150 22.19 14.29 7.78
N SER A 151 21.34 15.17 7.23
CA SER A 151 20.99 16.41 7.95
C SER A 151 19.68 17.11 7.59
N SER A 152 19.05 17.60 8.68
CA SER A 152 17.99 18.61 8.90
C SER A 152 16.51 18.30 8.65
N HIS A 153 16.12 17.52 7.64
CA HIS A 153 14.70 17.22 7.40
C HIS A 153 14.49 15.72 7.13
N HIS A 154 14.16 14.97 8.18
CA HIS A 154 13.80 13.56 8.03
C HIS A 154 12.41 13.42 7.43
N SER A 155 12.29 12.56 6.41
CA SER A 155 11.00 12.12 5.90
C SER A 155 10.16 11.52 7.02
N ARG A 156 8.84 11.68 6.95
CA ARG A 156 7.94 10.99 7.89
C ARG A 156 6.60 10.73 7.25
N PHE A 157 6.27 9.45 7.10
CA PHE A 157 5.04 8.99 6.49
C PHE A 157 4.20 8.30 7.54
N GLN A 158 3.13 8.96 7.99
CA GLN A 158 2.26 8.45 9.04
C GLN A 158 0.83 8.40 8.52
N ALA A 159 0.24 7.21 8.52
CA ALA A 159 -1.15 6.99 8.12
C ALA A 159 -1.77 5.83 8.91
N GLU A 160 -3.09 5.86 9.11
CA GLU A 160 -3.79 4.65 9.55
C GLU A 160 -3.85 3.64 8.41
N ALA A 161 -4.24 4.09 7.21
CA ALA A 161 -4.27 3.25 6.03
C ALA A 161 -4.04 4.07 4.75
N ILE A 162 -3.40 3.41 3.77
CA ILE A 162 -3.33 3.87 2.38
C ILE A 162 -4.03 2.82 1.54
N GLU A 163 -5.10 3.20 0.85
CA GLU A 163 -5.87 2.33 -0.03
C GLU A 163 -5.70 2.84 -1.47
N THR A 164 -4.98 2.08 -2.30
CA THR A 164 -4.78 2.38 -3.71
C THR A 164 -5.65 1.48 -4.59
N SER A 165 -6.17 2.02 -5.68
CA SER A 165 -6.87 1.24 -6.71
C SER A 165 -6.61 1.73 -8.12
N TYR A 166 -6.25 0.79 -9.00
CA TYR A 166 -5.98 1.06 -10.41
C TYR A 166 -4.88 2.12 -10.61
N LEU A 167 -3.80 2.02 -9.84
CA LEU A 167 -2.64 2.91 -9.95
C LEU A 167 -1.44 2.19 -10.58
N GLY A 168 -0.52 2.94 -11.14
CA GLY A 168 0.62 2.40 -11.88
C GLY A 168 0.32 2.26 -13.37
N ARG A 169 1.24 1.65 -14.11
CA ARG A 169 1.18 1.53 -15.55
C ARG A 169 1.86 0.23 -15.99
N PRO A 170 1.21 -0.60 -16.82
CA PRO A 170 1.85 -1.80 -17.36
C PRO A 170 3.00 -1.44 -18.31
N ASP A 171 3.97 -2.32 -18.48
CA ASP A 171 5.05 -2.19 -19.48
C ASP A 171 4.53 -1.99 -20.90
N ARG A 172 3.39 -2.64 -21.18
CA ARG A 172 2.81 -2.73 -22.52
C ARG A 172 1.51 -1.96 -22.59
N ASP A 173 1.38 -1.22 -23.68
CA ASP A 173 0.12 -0.59 -24.06
C ASP A 173 -0.98 -1.64 -24.32
N PRO A 174 -2.26 -1.24 -24.37
CA PRO A 174 -3.36 -2.17 -24.65
C PRO A 174 -3.26 -2.91 -26.00
N THR A 175 -2.35 -2.49 -26.90
CA THR A 175 -2.05 -3.15 -28.18
C THR A 175 -0.87 -4.13 -28.09
N GLY A 176 -0.28 -4.29 -26.90
CA GLY A 176 0.84 -5.19 -26.62
C GLY A 176 2.21 -4.61 -26.97
N ARG A 177 2.29 -3.33 -27.35
CA ARG A 177 3.55 -2.65 -27.64
C ARG A 177 4.12 -2.07 -26.35
N HIS A 178 5.44 -2.13 -26.19
CA HIS A 178 6.09 -1.32 -25.16
C HIS A 178 5.70 0.13 -25.38
N TYR A 179 5.44 0.83 -24.29
CA TYR A 179 5.31 2.27 -24.36
C TYR A 179 6.63 2.84 -24.91
N PRO A 180 6.61 3.94 -25.70
CA PRO A 180 7.85 4.60 -26.11
C PRO A 180 8.65 4.96 -24.85
N GLY A 181 9.88 4.45 -24.71
CA GLY A 181 10.66 4.49 -23.47
C GLY A 181 10.71 3.18 -22.66
N GLY A 182 9.92 2.17 -23.01
CA GLY A 182 9.96 0.83 -22.42
C GLY A 182 10.76 -0.14 -23.29
N ASP A 183 11.59 -0.94 -22.64
CA ASP A 183 12.50 -2.00 -23.12
C ASP A 183 13.81 -1.61 -23.82
N ASP A 184 13.86 -0.56 -24.65
CA ASP A 184 15.10 -0.22 -25.39
C ASP A 184 15.63 1.21 -25.14
N ASP A 185 14.80 2.08 -24.58
CA ASP A 185 15.10 3.48 -24.33
C ASP A 185 14.90 3.76 -22.83
N ALA A 186 15.92 3.52 -22.00
CA ALA A 186 15.96 3.65 -20.52
C ALA A 186 15.59 5.03 -19.92
N GLU A 187 14.79 5.83 -20.62
CA GLU A 187 14.42 7.21 -20.29
C GLU A 187 13.03 7.30 -19.63
N PHE A 188 12.15 6.29 -19.76
CA PHE A 188 10.84 6.26 -19.08
C PHE A 188 10.50 4.86 -18.57
N GLY A 189 10.72 4.64 -17.27
CA GLY A 189 10.52 3.39 -16.53
C GLY A 189 9.45 2.44 -17.05
N ASP A 190 9.85 1.17 -17.20
CA ASP A 190 9.02 -0.03 -17.29
C ASP A 190 8.26 -0.27 -15.99
N ASP A 191 8.93 -0.12 -14.84
CA ASP A 191 8.43 -0.59 -13.54
C ASP A 191 7.52 0.41 -12.76
N ILE A 192 6.53 1.01 -13.42
CA ILE A 192 5.68 2.04 -12.79
C ILE A 192 4.55 1.42 -11.95
N ASP A 193 4.79 1.32 -10.65
CA ASP A 193 3.88 0.70 -9.70
C ASP A 193 2.69 1.57 -9.27
N GLY A 194 1.71 0.91 -8.66
CA GLY A 194 0.64 1.61 -7.96
C GLY A 194 1.08 2.30 -6.67
N ILE A 195 2.12 1.77 -6.02
CA ILE A 195 2.74 2.33 -4.82
C ILE A 195 4.21 1.91 -4.73
N SER A 196 5.10 2.90 -4.60
CA SER A 196 6.55 2.67 -4.57
C SER A 196 7.19 3.36 -3.36
N ILE A 197 8.09 2.66 -2.67
CA ILE A 197 8.73 3.13 -1.43
C ILE A 197 10.24 3.03 -1.57
N LEU A 198 10.92 4.17 -1.58
CA LEU A 198 12.36 4.26 -1.89
C LEU A 198 13.14 4.83 -0.72
N GLY A 199 14.22 4.16 -0.30
CA GLY A 199 15.17 4.70 0.67
C GLY A 199 14.57 5.05 2.04
N VAL A 200 13.45 4.42 2.43
CA VAL A 200 12.69 4.73 3.64
C VAL A 200 13.22 3.97 4.84
N GLY A 201 13.47 4.69 5.93
CA GLY A 201 13.99 4.11 7.17
C GLY A 201 12.93 3.62 8.16
N PRO A 202 13.33 2.80 9.15
CA PRO A 202 12.41 2.24 10.16
C PRO A 202 11.68 3.29 11.01
N THR A 203 12.22 4.51 11.09
CA THR A 203 11.64 5.62 11.87
C THR A 203 10.77 6.56 11.04
N GLU A 204 10.90 6.50 9.71
CA GLU A 204 10.22 7.35 8.75
C GLU A 204 8.84 6.77 8.40
N TRP A 205 8.76 5.44 8.22
CA TRP A 205 7.51 4.75 7.94
C TRP A 205 6.70 4.44 9.20
N ARG A 206 5.47 4.95 9.25
CA ARG A 206 4.48 4.75 10.32
C ARG A 206 3.08 4.60 9.74
N VAL A 207 2.97 3.91 8.61
CA VAL A 207 1.70 3.55 7.99
C VAL A 207 1.29 2.17 8.51
N ASN A 208 0.11 2.07 9.12
CA ASN A 208 -0.32 0.80 9.74
C ASN A 208 -0.81 -0.20 8.69
N ALA A 209 -1.52 0.25 7.66
CA ALA A 209 -2.04 -0.63 6.62
C ALA A 209 -1.86 -0.07 5.21
N VAL A 210 -1.55 -0.96 4.27
CA VAL A 210 -1.57 -0.69 2.83
C VAL A 210 -2.48 -1.70 2.14
N SER A 211 -3.34 -1.21 1.24
CA SER A 211 -4.10 -2.03 0.31
C SER A 211 -3.82 -1.55 -1.11
N SER A 212 -3.44 -2.46 -2.00
CA SER A 212 -3.23 -2.20 -3.42
C SER A 212 -4.12 -3.10 -4.25
N LEU A 213 -5.04 -2.49 -5.00
CA LEU A 213 -5.97 -3.18 -5.87
C LEU A 213 -5.67 -2.87 -7.33
N ALA A 214 -5.50 -3.91 -8.14
CA ALA A 214 -5.37 -3.81 -9.58
C ALA A 214 -4.28 -2.83 -10.03
N SER A 215 -3.09 -2.96 -9.45
CA SER A 215 -1.96 -2.16 -9.92
C SER A 215 -1.68 -2.44 -11.39
N GLY A 216 -1.30 -1.39 -12.12
CA GLY A 216 -0.88 -1.47 -13.52
C GLY A 216 0.37 -2.30 -13.71
N ASP A 217 1.14 -2.49 -12.65
CA ASP A 217 2.39 -3.22 -12.62
C ASP A 217 2.47 -4.05 -11.33
N ASP A 218 3.50 -3.89 -10.50
CA ASP A 218 3.62 -4.54 -9.21
C ASP A 218 2.65 -4.01 -8.16
N GLY A 219 2.16 -4.93 -7.34
CA GLY A 219 1.19 -4.62 -6.30
C GLY A 219 1.76 -3.75 -5.18
N PHE A 220 3.04 -3.90 -4.86
CA PHE A 220 3.69 -3.19 -3.77
C PHE A 220 5.22 -3.23 -3.94
N ASP A 221 5.81 -2.10 -4.32
CA ASP A 221 7.25 -1.99 -4.57
C ASP A 221 7.98 -1.33 -3.40
N VAL A 222 9.10 -1.93 -3.01
CA VAL A 222 10.00 -1.37 -1.99
C VAL A 222 11.46 -1.52 -2.40
N THR A 223 12.12 -0.38 -2.60
CA THR A 223 13.53 -0.30 -2.99
C THR A 223 14.38 0.34 -1.88
N ASN A 224 15.50 -0.31 -1.53
CA ASN A 224 16.51 0.14 -0.57
C ASN A 224 15.97 0.65 0.80
N SER A 225 14.89 0.04 1.31
CA SER A 225 14.15 0.50 2.48
C SER A 225 14.06 -0.55 3.60
N THR A 226 13.81 -0.09 4.82
CA THR A 226 13.40 -0.95 5.93
C THR A 226 12.13 -0.41 6.57
N ILE A 227 11.03 -1.11 6.35
CA ILE A 227 9.69 -0.69 6.79
C ILE A 227 8.98 -1.80 7.55
N ALA A 228 8.01 -1.41 8.38
CA ALA A 228 7.14 -2.34 9.06
C ALA A 228 5.70 -1.79 9.07
N MET A 229 4.73 -2.67 8.89
CA MET A 229 3.32 -2.35 8.96
C MET A 229 2.52 -3.50 9.59
N ASP A 230 1.28 -3.23 9.93
CA ASP A 230 0.38 -4.23 10.49
C ASP A 230 -0.22 -5.10 9.39
N THR A 231 -0.71 -4.47 8.33
CA THR A 231 -1.44 -5.17 7.27
C THR A 231 -0.97 -4.73 5.89
N LEU A 232 -0.68 -5.70 5.02
CA LEU A 232 -0.54 -5.49 3.59
C LEU A 232 -1.55 -6.36 2.85
N THR A 233 -2.34 -5.75 1.98
CA THR A 233 -3.22 -6.45 1.04
C THR A 233 -2.87 -6.05 -0.37
N VAL A 234 -2.56 -7.03 -1.21
CA VAL A 234 -2.34 -6.86 -2.64
C VAL A 234 -3.33 -7.76 -3.36
N ASP A 235 -4.07 -7.21 -4.31
CA ASP A 235 -5.12 -7.91 -5.01
C ASP A 235 -5.11 -7.57 -6.49
N ALA A 236 -4.93 -8.59 -7.32
CA ALA A 236 -4.93 -8.51 -8.77
C ALA A 236 -3.95 -7.51 -9.40
N PRO A 237 -2.69 -7.38 -8.93
CA PRO A 237 -1.69 -6.60 -9.65
C PRO A 237 -1.46 -7.20 -11.04
N THR A 238 -0.90 -6.41 -11.95
CA THR A 238 -0.64 -6.89 -13.31
C THR A 238 0.54 -7.85 -13.29
N GLU A 239 1.60 -7.50 -12.57
CA GLU A 239 2.86 -8.25 -12.48
C GLU A 239 2.97 -8.95 -11.13
N ASP A 240 3.88 -8.54 -10.25
CA ASP A 240 4.16 -9.22 -8.99
C ASP A 240 3.29 -8.75 -7.84
N GLY A 241 3.16 -9.62 -6.84
CA GLY A 241 2.48 -9.31 -5.61
C GLY A 241 3.25 -8.27 -4.79
N MET A 242 4.55 -8.48 -4.67
CA MET A 242 5.48 -7.61 -3.96
C MET A 242 6.81 -7.66 -4.68
N ASN A 243 7.33 -6.51 -5.08
CA ASN A 243 8.68 -6.38 -5.62
C ASN A 243 9.57 -5.68 -4.60
N ILE A 244 10.61 -6.38 -4.13
CA ILE A 244 11.40 -6.01 -2.96
C ILE A 244 12.88 -6.04 -3.32
N SER A 245 13.44 -4.86 -3.61
CA SER A 245 14.84 -4.70 -4.01
C SER A 245 15.65 -4.08 -2.87
N SER A 246 16.68 -4.80 -2.41
CA SER A 246 17.53 -4.47 -1.25
C SER A 246 16.80 -4.02 0.03
N SER A 247 15.65 -4.63 0.34
CA SER A 247 14.69 -4.09 1.31
C SER A 247 14.21 -5.08 2.38
N ASN A 248 13.88 -4.58 3.57
CA ASN A 248 13.27 -5.38 4.63
C ASN A 248 11.83 -4.91 4.91
N VAL A 249 10.85 -5.76 4.62
CA VAL A 249 9.43 -5.48 4.86
C VAL A 249 8.90 -6.42 5.94
N ALA A 250 8.51 -5.86 7.09
CA ALA A 250 7.96 -6.64 8.20
C ALA A 250 6.44 -6.43 8.36
N ILE A 251 5.68 -7.53 8.35
CA ILE A 251 4.23 -7.56 8.52
C ILE A 251 3.85 -8.13 9.88
N SER A 252 3.11 -7.36 10.66
CA SER A 252 2.83 -7.68 12.07
C SER A 252 1.51 -8.42 12.31
N ARG A 253 0.49 -8.22 11.46
CA ARG A 253 -0.85 -8.80 11.62
C ARG A 253 -1.30 -9.62 10.43
N GLN A 254 -1.26 -9.08 9.21
CA GLN A 254 -1.77 -9.81 8.04
C GLN A 254 -1.07 -9.45 6.74
N LEU A 255 -0.62 -10.47 6.02
CA LEU A 255 -0.25 -10.36 4.61
C LEU A 255 -1.30 -11.08 3.76
N SER A 256 -1.90 -10.39 2.80
CA SER A 256 -2.81 -11.00 1.83
C SER A 256 -2.35 -10.64 0.43
N ILE A 257 -2.08 -11.64 -0.41
CA ILE A 257 -1.72 -11.45 -1.81
C ILE A 257 -2.57 -12.40 -2.64
N ASP A 258 -3.42 -11.85 -3.49
CA ASP A 258 -4.25 -12.62 -4.43
C ASP A 258 -3.93 -12.25 -5.88
N MET A 259 -3.19 -13.14 -6.54
CA MET A 259 -2.77 -13.02 -7.93
C MET A 259 -3.73 -13.73 -8.88
N THR A 260 -4.85 -14.28 -8.41
CA THR A 260 -5.72 -15.16 -9.23
C THR A 260 -6.39 -14.47 -10.40
N ARG A 261 -6.47 -13.14 -10.35
CA ARG A 261 -7.04 -12.30 -11.42
C ARG A 261 -5.97 -11.74 -12.37
N SER A 262 -4.69 -11.80 -12.00
CA SER A 262 -3.58 -11.41 -12.87
C SER A 262 -3.48 -12.35 -14.08
N LYS A 263 -3.21 -11.79 -15.25
CA LYS A 263 -3.02 -12.54 -16.50
C LYS A 263 -1.57 -12.51 -17.01
N SER A 264 -0.65 -11.82 -16.33
CA SER A 264 0.76 -11.76 -16.77
C SER A 264 1.44 -13.13 -16.75
N ALA A 265 2.42 -13.33 -17.61
CA ALA A 265 3.21 -14.56 -17.70
C ALA A 265 4.36 -14.57 -16.68
N ASP A 266 4.97 -13.40 -16.46
CA ASP A 266 5.88 -13.11 -15.38
C ASP A 266 5.06 -12.63 -14.19
N ARG A 267 4.95 -13.46 -13.15
CA ARG A 267 4.20 -13.09 -11.94
C ARG A 267 4.60 -14.00 -10.78
N GLY A 268 5.07 -13.39 -9.72
CA GLY A 268 5.39 -13.95 -8.42
C GLY A 268 4.47 -13.38 -7.34
N LEU A 269 4.26 -14.16 -6.29
CA LEU A 269 3.77 -13.61 -5.02
C LEU A 269 4.77 -12.62 -4.43
N PHE A 270 6.05 -12.86 -4.71
CA PHE A 270 7.19 -12.09 -4.30
C PHE A 270 8.18 -12.15 -5.45
N ASP A 271 8.72 -10.99 -5.80
CA ASP A 271 9.99 -10.86 -6.50
C ASP A 271 10.94 -10.09 -5.57
N LEU A 272 12.13 -10.63 -5.40
CA LEU A 272 13.14 -10.08 -4.51
C LEU A 272 14.41 -9.92 -5.29
N GLU A 273 15.07 -8.78 -5.12
CA GLU A 273 16.33 -8.48 -5.79
C GLU A 273 17.38 -7.97 -4.80
N VAL A 274 18.66 -8.10 -5.15
CA VAL A 274 19.79 -7.63 -4.34
C VAL A 274 20.67 -6.69 -5.16
N ASP A 275 20.83 -5.48 -4.67
CA ASP A 275 21.83 -4.52 -5.16
C ASP A 275 22.85 -4.24 -4.04
N ASP A 276 22.40 -3.54 -3.00
CA ASP A 276 23.23 -2.98 -1.93
C ASP A 276 23.02 -3.68 -0.58
N GLY A 277 22.03 -4.57 -0.47
CA GLY A 277 21.69 -5.23 0.78
C GLY A 277 20.64 -6.31 0.62
N PRO A 278 20.37 -7.10 1.68
CA PRO A 278 19.46 -8.24 1.59
C PRO A 278 18.00 -7.79 1.42
N SER A 279 17.26 -8.56 0.62
CA SER A 279 15.81 -8.47 0.48
C SER A 279 15.09 -9.53 1.30
N ARG A 280 14.13 -9.09 2.11
CA ARG A 280 13.38 -9.94 3.04
C ARG A 280 11.94 -9.47 3.23
N VAL A 281 11.02 -10.41 3.17
CA VAL A 281 9.64 -10.26 3.66
C VAL A 281 9.47 -11.08 4.93
N ILE A 282 9.11 -10.41 6.03
CA ILE A 282 9.04 -11.01 7.36
C ILE A 282 7.60 -10.97 7.85
N MET A 283 6.96 -12.13 7.93
CA MET A 283 5.67 -12.30 8.60
C MET A 283 5.93 -12.65 10.08
N ARG A 284 5.59 -11.74 10.99
CA ARG A 284 5.87 -11.93 12.43
C ARG A 284 5.06 -13.08 13.02
N LYS A 285 5.55 -13.64 14.12
CA LYS A 285 4.79 -14.63 14.91
C LYS A 285 3.40 -14.10 15.26
N ASN A 286 2.39 -14.96 15.13
CA ASN A 286 0.96 -14.71 15.27
C ASN A 286 0.32 -13.82 14.19
N SER A 287 1.07 -13.42 13.15
CA SER A 287 0.47 -12.84 11.95
C SER A 287 -0.28 -13.90 11.14
N ARG A 288 -1.11 -13.45 10.19
CA ARG A 288 -1.83 -14.29 9.24
C ARG A 288 -1.31 -14.07 7.84
N ALA A 289 -1.28 -15.12 7.04
CA ALA A 289 -1.02 -15.04 5.62
C ALA A 289 -2.19 -15.61 4.83
N ASN A 290 -2.57 -14.92 3.76
CA ASN A 290 -3.49 -15.40 2.74
C ASN A 290 -2.86 -15.18 1.37
N LEU A 291 -2.18 -16.20 0.86
CA LEU A 291 -1.36 -16.13 -0.34
C LEU A 291 -1.97 -17.03 -1.41
N SER A 292 -2.13 -16.51 -2.62
CA SER A 292 -2.66 -17.24 -3.78
C SER A 292 -2.03 -16.71 -5.06
N GLY A 293 -0.96 -17.35 -5.53
CA GLY A 293 -0.19 -16.91 -6.69
C GLY A 293 0.94 -17.89 -7.02
N TYR A 294 1.78 -17.61 -8.01
CA TYR A 294 2.99 -18.41 -8.23
C TYR A 294 4.07 -17.97 -7.25
N PHE A 295 4.83 -18.91 -6.70
CA PHE A 295 5.99 -18.53 -5.90
C PHE A 295 7.15 -18.23 -6.86
N GLY A 296 7.83 -17.10 -6.66
CA GLY A 296 9.00 -16.70 -7.46
C GLY A 296 10.10 -17.76 -7.45
N ASP A 297 11.00 -17.66 -8.43
CA ASP A 297 12.22 -18.44 -8.50
C ASP A 297 13.28 -17.91 -7.53
N GLU A 298 14.27 -18.75 -7.22
CA GLU A 298 15.41 -18.37 -6.34
C GLU A 298 15.04 -17.91 -4.91
N LEU A 299 13.77 -17.98 -4.53
CA LEU A 299 13.28 -17.65 -3.20
C LEU A 299 13.37 -18.84 -2.24
N VAL A 300 13.79 -18.54 -1.01
CA VAL A 300 13.72 -19.42 0.15
C VAL A 300 12.60 -18.92 1.07
N ILE A 301 11.81 -19.87 1.58
CA ILE A 301 10.96 -19.62 2.74
C ILE A 301 11.52 -20.36 3.95
N GLU A 302 11.76 -19.62 5.02
CA GLU A 302 12.04 -20.20 6.33
C GLU A 302 10.77 -20.09 7.18
N SER A 303 10.08 -21.23 7.33
CA SER A 303 8.85 -21.31 8.12
C SER A 303 8.68 -22.68 8.78
N SER A 304 8.15 -22.67 10.00
CA SER A 304 7.61 -23.87 10.64
C SER A 304 6.11 -24.07 10.40
N ASP A 305 5.40 -23.02 9.97
CA ASP A 305 3.94 -23.00 9.84
C ASP A 305 3.48 -23.05 8.37
N MET A 306 4.25 -22.44 7.48
CA MET A 306 3.97 -22.38 6.05
C MET A 306 4.64 -23.56 5.31
N PRO A 307 3.93 -24.27 4.42
CA PRO A 307 4.54 -25.33 3.63
C PRO A 307 5.59 -24.75 2.67
N MET A 308 6.66 -25.50 2.42
CA MET A 308 7.66 -25.15 1.42
C MET A 308 7.00 -25.08 0.02
N PRO A 309 7.12 -23.95 -0.70
CA PRO A 309 6.63 -23.81 -2.06
C PRO A 309 7.42 -24.75 -2.98
N ARG A 310 6.86 -24.97 -4.16
CA ARG A 310 7.55 -25.64 -5.26
C ARG A 310 7.72 -24.62 -6.35
N GLU A 311 8.96 -24.43 -6.77
CA GLU A 311 9.34 -23.55 -7.87
C GLU A 311 8.46 -23.76 -9.10
N GLY A 312 8.05 -22.66 -9.72
CA GLY A 312 7.20 -22.65 -10.93
C GLY A 312 5.80 -23.22 -10.73
N ARG A 313 5.34 -23.43 -9.49
CA ARG A 313 3.98 -23.91 -9.20
C ARG A 313 3.16 -22.85 -8.48
N PHE A 314 1.87 -22.87 -8.81
CA PHE A 314 0.87 -22.13 -8.07
C PHE A 314 0.89 -22.55 -6.60
N PHE A 315 1.13 -21.58 -5.74
CA PHE A 315 1.19 -21.68 -4.30
C PHE A 315 -0.09 -21.09 -3.69
N ARG A 316 -0.65 -21.80 -2.72
CA ARG A 316 -1.76 -21.31 -1.92
C ARG A 316 -1.54 -21.63 -0.47
N PHE A 317 -1.68 -20.62 0.37
CA PHE A 317 -1.63 -20.77 1.82
C PHE A 317 -2.61 -19.82 2.49
N THR A 318 -3.38 -20.33 3.44
CA THR A 318 -4.18 -19.52 4.34
C THR A 318 -3.97 -20.05 5.75
N GLY A 319 -3.38 -19.24 6.63
CA GLY A 319 -3.04 -19.71 7.98
C GLY A 319 -2.39 -18.63 8.83
N ALA A 320 -2.11 -18.98 10.08
CA ALA A 320 -1.41 -18.13 11.03
C ALA A 320 0.02 -18.65 11.27
N MET A 321 0.93 -17.74 11.58
CA MET A 321 2.32 -18.03 11.94
C MET A 321 2.41 -18.37 13.44
N GLU A 322 1.86 -19.51 13.85
CA GLU A 322 1.66 -19.86 15.27
C GLU A 322 2.97 -20.26 15.97
N THR A 323 3.85 -20.96 15.28
CA THR A 323 5.07 -21.54 15.85
C THR A 323 6.18 -20.49 15.92
N GLY A 324 6.39 -19.73 14.85
CA GLY A 324 7.47 -18.75 14.73
C GLY A 324 7.15 -17.61 13.77
N SER A 325 8.13 -16.74 13.50
CA SER A 325 8.07 -15.88 12.32
C SER A 325 8.28 -16.72 11.06
N THR A 326 7.84 -16.18 9.93
CA THR A 326 8.19 -16.69 8.61
C THR A 326 8.95 -15.62 7.85
N GLU A 327 10.03 -16.02 7.20
CA GLU A 327 10.83 -15.14 6.34
C GLU A 327 10.83 -15.69 4.92
N VAL A 328 10.63 -14.80 3.94
CA VAL A 328 10.90 -15.04 2.52
C VAL A 328 12.10 -14.19 2.14
N TYR A 329 13.11 -14.79 1.53
CA TYR A 329 14.36 -14.14 1.15
C TYR A 329 15.00 -14.86 -0.04
N LEU A 330 15.99 -14.25 -0.69
CA LEU A 330 16.71 -14.86 -1.81
C LEU A 330 17.72 -15.92 -1.36
N ASN A 331 17.88 -16.98 -2.16
CA ASN A 331 18.76 -18.11 -1.91
C ASN A 331 20.27 -17.83 -2.09
N ASP A 332 20.72 -16.61 -1.83
CA ASP A 332 22.11 -16.17 -2.09
C ASP A 332 23.05 -16.26 -0.89
N GLU A 333 22.56 -16.75 0.26
CA GLU A 333 23.43 -17.06 1.42
C GLU A 333 24.40 -18.24 1.18
N MET A 334 24.51 -18.78 -0.05
CA MET A 334 25.55 -19.74 -0.45
C MET A 334 26.73 -19.15 -1.27
N ASN A 335 26.93 -17.83 -1.32
CA ASN A 335 28.19 -17.28 -1.83
C ASN A 335 28.86 -16.22 -0.91
N PRO A 336 29.64 -16.65 0.10
CA PRO A 336 30.39 -15.73 0.98
C PRO A 336 31.53 -14.97 0.28
N GLN A 337 31.64 -15.00 -1.05
CA GLN A 337 32.68 -14.28 -1.81
C GLN A 337 32.28 -12.84 -2.16
N THR A 338 31.01 -12.45 -2.09
CA THR A 338 30.56 -11.11 -2.54
C THR A 338 30.62 -10.04 -1.45
N VAL A 339 30.58 -10.42 -0.17
CA VAL A 339 30.61 -9.47 0.97
C VAL A 339 32.06 -9.09 1.40
N GLY A 340 33.08 -9.68 0.76
CA GLY A 340 34.49 -9.55 1.17
C GLY A 340 35.35 -8.52 0.43
N ARG A 341 34.82 -7.74 -0.52
CA ARG A 341 35.63 -6.85 -1.39
C ARG A 341 35.25 -5.37 -1.36
N VAL A 342 34.78 -4.84 -0.23
CA VAL A 342 34.79 -3.39 0.01
C VAL A 342 35.29 -3.11 1.42
N ASN A 343 36.55 -3.44 1.68
CA ASN A 343 37.37 -2.90 2.78
C ASN A 343 38.80 -3.46 2.71
N SER A 344 39.55 -3.12 1.67
CA SER A 344 41.02 -3.06 1.73
C SER A 344 41.59 -2.26 0.54
N GLY A 345 41.78 -0.97 0.77
CA GLY A 345 42.50 -0.01 -0.07
C GLY A 345 42.16 1.38 0.47
N GLN A 346 42.94 1.90 1.42
CA GLN A 346 44.07 2.80 1.16
C GLN A 346 43.74 3.91 0.17
#